data_AF-A0A086A9T0-F1
#
_entry.id   AF-A0A086A9T0-F1
#
_cell.length_a   1.000
_cell.length_b   1.000
_cell.length_c   1.000
_cell.angle_alpha   90.00
_cell.angle_beta   90.00
_cell.angle_gamma   90.00
#
_symmetry.space_group_name_H-M   'P 1'
#
loop_
_entity.id
_entity.type
_entity.pdbx_description
1 polymer ?
#
loop_
_entity_poly.entity_id
_entity_poly.type
_entity_poly.pdbx_seq_one_letter_code
_entity_poly.pdbx_strand_id
1 'polypeptide(L)'
;MNSKPIKIILTGATGMVGEGVLMECLENPSVSEVLSISRKPSGKKHAKLKEYLVPDFLVVDLNDENLKGYDACFFCAGISSIGMSEEDYTKITYDTTVHFAKAVLHQNPGMVFTYVSGSHTDSTESGKTMWARVKGKTENTLKKMDFKGAYNFRPGFMKPVDGQVNVKWFFKPFIWLFPVLLPSKSLTLHEVGRAMIHAVQQGYPTSVLEIRDIKRLAQ
;
A
#
# COMPACT_ATOMS: atom_id res chain seq x y z
N MET A 1 15.96 -8.49 -19.15
CA MET A 1 14.81 -8.52 -20.07
C MET A 1 13.90 -7.37 -19.66
N ASN A 2 13.70 -6.36 -20.50
CA ASN A 2 12.82 -5.24 -20.14
C ASN A 2 11.37 -5.71 -20.23
N SER A 3 10.79 -6.05 -19.08
CA SER A 3 9.35 -6.29 -18.94
C SER A 3 8.57 -5.07 -19.41
N LYS A 4 7.39 -5.29 -19.99
CA LYS A 4 6.45 -4.22 -20.36
C LYS A 4 6.25 -3.26 -19.17
N PRO A 5 6.35 -1.93 -19.35
CA PRO A 5 6.06 -0.99 -18.29
C PRO A 5 4.63 -1.14 -17.75
N ILE A 6 4.49 -1.01 -16.43
CA ILE A 6 3.21 -1.15 -15.72
C ILE A 6 2.57 0.21 -15.42
N LYS A 7 1.26 0.22 -15.24
CA LYS A 7 0.46 1.35 -14.75
C LYS A 7 -0.11 1.04 -13.37
N ILE A 8 0.00 1.99 -12.46
CA ILE A 8 -0.28 1.76 -11.03
C ILE A 8 -1.35 2.73 -10.54
N ILE A 9 -2.36 2.22 -9.85
CA ILE A 9 -3.19 3.00 -8.93
C ILE A 9 -2.48 3.05 -7.58
N LEU A 10 -2.31 4.23 -7.00
CA LEU A 10 -1.73 4.41 -5.67
C LEU A 10 -2.71 5.15 -4.77
N THR A 11 -3.00 4.60 -3.59
CA THR A 11 -3.75 5.32 -2.56
C THR A 11 -2.83 5.81 -1.44
N GLY A 12 -3.23 6.87 -0.74
CA GLY A 12 -2.50 7.35 0.44
C GLY A 12 -1.19 8.08 0.14
N ALA A 13 -1.04 8.68 -1.05
CA ALA A 13 0.16 9.42 -1.47
C ALA A 13 0.54 10.62 -0.57
N THR A 14 -0.38 11.11 0.26
CA THR A 14 -0.15 12.18 1.25
C THR A 14 0.27 11.66 2.63
N GLY A 15 0.34 10.35 2.82
CA GLY A 15 0.88 9.71 4.01
C GLY A 15 2.35 9.34 3.84
N MET A 16 3.05 9.08 4.94
CA MET A 16 4.47 8.71 4.93
C MET A 16 4.77 7.51 4.02
N VAL A 17 3.99 6.43 4.11
CA VAL A 17 4.23 5.21 3.31
C VAL A 17 3.93 5.47 1.84
N GLY A 18 2.72 5.96 1.54
CA GLY A 18 2.30 6.20 0.16
C GLY A 18 3.16 7.25 -0.55
N GLU A 19 3.67 8.28 0.15
CA GLU A 19 4.60 9.23 -0.46
C GLU A 19 5.91 8.55 -0.86
N GLY A 20 6.49 7.73 0.01
CA GLY A 20 7.75 7.04 -0.32
C GLY A 20 7.59 6.05 -1.45
N VAL A 21 6.46 5.31 -1.48
CA VAL A 21 6.10 4.43 -2.60
C VAL A 21 5.87 5.23 -3.88
N LEU A 22 5.19 6.38 -3.81
CA LEU A 22 5.02 7.27 -4.97
C LEU A 22 6.37 7.68 -5.54
N MET A 23 7.30 8.13 -4.71
CA MET A 23 8.63 8.58 -5.15
C MET A 23 9.38 7.47 -5.89
N GLU A 24 9.39 6.24 -5.34
CA GLU A 24 9.96 5.08 -6.03
C GLU A 24 9.28 4.83 -7.38
N CYS A 25 7.94 4.85 -7.45
CA CYS A 25 7.21 4.64 -8.70
C CYS A 25 7.51 5.71 -9.76
N LEU A 26 7.70 6.98 -9.38
CA LEU A 26 7.97 8.05 -10.33
C LEU A 26 9.36 7.91 -10.95
N GLU A 27 10.34 7.48 -10.18
CA GLU A 27 11.73 7.28 -10.63
C GLU A 27 11.95 5.95 -11.36
N ASN A 28 11.15 4.92 -11.05
CA ASN A 28 11.36 3.59 -11.59
C ASN A 28 10.97 3.49 -13.09
N PRO A 29 11.88 3.06 -13.99
CA PRO A 29 11.61 2.95 -15.43
C PRO A 29 10.60 1.87 -15.80
N SER A 30 10.37 0.90 -14.91
CA SER A 30 9.32 -0.13 -15.11
C SER A 30 7.91 0.45 -14.94
N VAL A 31 7.77 1.64 -14.37
CA VAL A 31 6.47 2.29 -14.18
C VAL A 31 6.31 3.37 -15.24
N SER A 32 5.22 3.26 -16.00
CA SER A 32 4.86 4.21 -17.06
C SER A 32 3.88 5.27 -16.58
N GLU A 33 2.99 4.94 -15.65
CA GLU A 33 1.94 5.83 -15.16
C GLU A 33 1.57 5.49 -13.71
N VAL A 34 1.30 6.53 -12.92
CA VAL A 34 0.76 6.43 -11.56
C VAL A 34 -0.49 7.28 -11.46
N LEU A 35 -1.62 6.66 -11.18
CA LEU A 35 -2.85 7.34 -10.77
C LEU A 35 -2.91 7.40 -9.24
N SER A 36 -2.59 8.57 -8.69
CA SER A 36 -2.76 8.85 -7.26
C SER A 36 -4.23 9.12 -6.96
N ILE A 37 -4.87 8.21 -6.24
CA ILE A 37 -6.25 8.36 -5.77
C ILE A 37 -6.22 8.72 -4.30
N SER A 38 -6.72 9.90 -3.98
CA SER A 38 -6.65 10.45 -2.62
C SER A 38 -7.67 11.56 -2.39
N ARG A 39 -7.86 11.94 -1.12
CA ARG A 39 -8.80 13.02 -0.75
C ARG A 39 -8.26 14.42 -1.03
N LYS A 40 -6.94 14.54 -1.20
CA LYS A 40 -6.21 15.80 -1.34
C LYS A 40 -5.02 15.58 -2.27
N PRO A 41 -4.65 16.56 -3.10
CA PRO A 41 -3.49 16.44 -3.97
C PRO A 41 -2.21 16.17 -3.17
N SER A 42 -1.29 15.42 -3.77
CA SER A 42 0.02 15.09 -3.22
C SER A 42 0.97 16.29 -3.15
N GLY A 43 0.70 17.33 -3.94
CA GLY A 43 1.58 18.49 -4.11
C GLY A 43 2.80 18.23 -5.00
N LYS A 44 2.94 17.02 -5.55
CA LYS A 44 4.01 16.66 -6.49
C LYS A 44 3.54 16.84 -7.94
N LYS A 45 4.47 17.14 -8.84
CA LYS A 45 4.25 17.18 -10.30
C LYS A 45 5.25 16.28 -10.98
N HIS A 46 4.78 15.43 -11.88
CA HIS A 46 5.64 14.51 -12.64
C HIS A 46 4.93 14.05 -13.91
N ALA A 47 5.67 13.78 -14.98
CA ALA A 47 5.10 13.35 -16.27
C ALA A 47 4.31 12.03 -16.18
N LYS A 48 4.71 11.13 -15.27
CA LYS A 48 4.01 9.85 -14.99
C LYS A 48 2.81 10.00 -14.06
N LEU A 49 2.66 11.12 -13.36
CA LEU A 49 1.68 11.27 -12.27
C LEU A 49 0.38 11.88 -12.77
N LYS A 50 -0.72 11.17 -12.55
CA LYS A 50 -2.09 11.69 -12.62
C LYS A 50 -2.70 11.67 -11.22
N GLU A 51 -3.56 12.62 -10.93
CA GLU A 51 -4.26 12.68 -9.66
C GLU A 51 -5.77 12.60 -9.90
N TYR A 52 -6.43 11.74 -9.14
CA TYR A 52 -7.88 11.64 -9.12
C TYR A 52 -8.38 11.79 -7.69
N LEU A 53 -9.10 12.88 -7.44
CA LEU A 53 -9.50 13.25 -6.09
C LEU A 53 -10.84 12.63 -5.74
N VAL A 54 -10.83 11.75 -4.74
CA VAL A 54 -12.01 11.06 -4.24
C VAL A 54 -12.15 11.36 -2.75
N PRO A 55 -13.23 12.01 -2.30
CA PRO A 55 -13.41 12.43 -0.91
C PRO A 55 -13.64 11.25 0.05
N ASP A 56 -14.27 10.19 -0.44
CA ASP A 56 -14.54 8.97 0.31
C ASP A 56 -14.43 7.75 -0.62
N PHE A 57 -13.58 6.80 -0.27
CA PHE A 57 -13.38 5.60 -1.08
C PHE A 57 -14.54 4.61 -0.96
N LEU A 58 -15.36 4.70 0.10
CA LEU A 58 -16.55 3.84 0.27
C LEU A 58 -17.65 4.11 -0.75
N VAL A 59 -17.61 5.25 -1.43
CA VAL A 59 -18.63 5.66 -2.40
C VAL A 59 -18.14 5.64 -3.85
N VAL A 60 -16.93 5.11 -4.09
CA VAL A 60 -16.40 4.94 -5.44
C VAL A 60 -17.29 3.97 -6.22
N ASP A 61 -17.73 4.38 -7.41
CA ASP A 61 -18.53 3.53 -8.29
C ASP A 61 -17.68 2.36 -8.80
N LEU A 62 -18.25 1.16 -8.81
CA LEU A 62 -17.61 -0.01 -9.38
C LEU A 62 -17.37 0.16 -10.90
N ASN A 63 -18.19 0.97 -11.57
CA ASN A 63 -18.11 1.26 -13.00
C ASN A 63 -17.35 2.55 -13.31
N ASP A 64 -16.57 3.10 -12.38
CA ASP A 64 -15.77 4.30 -12.62
C ASP A 64 -14.66 4.04 -13.66
N GLU A 65 -14.85 4.57 -14.87
CA GLU A 65 -13.90 4.41 -15.99
C GLU A 65 -12.53 5.04 -15.72
N ASN A 66 -12.40 5.94 -14.73
CA ASN A 66 -11.10 6.48 -14.33
C ASN A 66 -10.18 5.40 -13.73
N LEU A 67 -10.75 4.30 -13.25
CA LEU A 67 -10.00 3.19 -12.62
C LEU A 67 -9.53 2.15 -13.63
N LYS A 68 -9.85 2.28 -14.91
CA LYS A 68 -9.63 1.25 -15.93
C LYS A 68 -8.24 1.30 -16.56
N GLY A 69 -7.72 0.12 -16.90
CA GLY A 69 -6.47 -0.03 -17.64
C GLY A 69 -5.21 0.05 -16.77
N TYR A 70 -5.31 -0.29 -15.48
CA TYR A 70 -4.19 -0.33 -14.56
C TYR A 70 -3.81 -1.77 -14.22
N ASP A 71 -2.51 -2.04 -14.16
CA ASP A 71 -1.96 -3.38 -13.90
C ASP A 71 -1.91 -3.70 -12.39
N ALA A 72 -1.87 -2.67 -11.55
CA ALA A 72 -1.75 -2.83 -10.11
C ALA A 72 -2.44 -1.73 -9.30
N CYS A 73 -2.84 -2.08 -8.08
CA CYS A 73 -3.25 -1.12 -7.05
C CYS A 73 -2.37 -1.27 -5.81
N PHE A 74 -1.66 -0.20 -5.46
CA PHE A 74 -0.88 -0.07 -4.23
C PHE A 74 -1.71 0.66 -3.18
N PHE A 75 -2.39 -0.11 -2.32
CA PHE A 75 -3.25 0.45 -1.28
C PHE A 75 -2.42 0.80 -0.04
N CYS A 76 -1.97 2.06 0.03
CA CYS A 76 -1.19 2.60 1.15
C CYS A 76 -2.01 3.55 2.05
N ALA A 77 -3.29 3.77 1.74
CA ALA A 77 -4.19 4.51 2.61
C ALA A 77 -4.43 3.76 3.93
N GLY A 78 -4.38 4.49 5.05
CA GLY A 78 -4.61 3.92 6.37
C GLY A 78 -4.65 4.99 7.45
N ILE A 79 -5.12 4.59 8.64
CA ILE A 79 -5.22 5.43 9.82
C ILE A 79 -4.65 4.71 11.05
N SER A 80 -4.20 5.49 12.05
CA SER A 80 -3.85 4.95 13.36
C SER A 80 -5.11 4.52 14.11
N SER A 81 -5.08 3.38 14.79
CA SER A 81 -6.18 2.91 15.64
C SER A 81 -6.25 3.61 17.01
N ILE A 82 -5.29 4.51 17.32
CA ILE A 82 -5.23 5.17 18.63
C ILE A 82 -6.49 6.02 18.83
N GLY A 83 -7.20 5.76 19.93
CA GLY A 83 -8.41 6.48 20.28
C GLY A 83 -9.65 6.10 19.47
N MET A 84 -9.60 5.03 18.67
CA MET A 84 -10.73 4.57 17.86
C MET A 84 -11.48 3.40 18.50
N SER A 85 -12.80 3.37 18.29
CA SER A 85 -13.60 2.16 18.52
C SER A 85 -13.28 1.09 17.48
N GLU A 86 -13.64 -0.17 17.76
CA GLU A 86 -13.51 -1.26 16.79
C GLU A 86 -14.38 -1.05 15.55
N GLU A 87 -15.58 -0.52 15.74
CA GLU A 87 -16.54 -0.23 14.68
C GLU A 87 -16.00 0.84 13.71
N ASP A 88 -15.55 1.99 14.24
CA ASP A 88 -15.00 3.06 13.42
C ASP A 88 -13.73 2.61 12.69
N TYR A 89 -12.87 1.85 13.38
CA TYR A 89 -11.66 1.32 12.77
C TYR A 89 -11.96 0.30 11.68
N THR A 90 -12.99 -0.54 11.87
CA THR A 90 -13.48 -1.50 10.87
C THR A 90 -14.02 -0.79 9.64
N LYS A 91 -14.84 0.25 9.81
CA LYS A 91 -15.37 1.03 8.69
C LYS A 91 -14.26 1.65 7.83
N ILE A 92 -13.29 2.28 8.49
CA ILE A 92 -12.20 2.97 7.77
C ILE A 92 -11.16 1.98 7.20
N THR A 93 -10.88 0.87 7.89
CA THR A 93 -9.79 -0.05 7.50
C THR A 93 -10.29 -1.21 6.66
N TYR A 94 -11.38 -1.87 7.06
CA TYR A 94 -11.90 -3.04 6.38
C TYR A 94 -12.89 -2.65 5.29
N ASP A 95 -14.00 -1.98 5.63
CA ASP A 95 -15.08 -1.72 4.66
C ASP A 95 -14.57 -0.87 3.48
N THR A 96 -13.82 0.19 3.80
CA THR A 96 -13.24 1.10 2.80
C THR A 96 -12.28 0.38 1.85
N THR A 97 -11.38 -0.45 2.40
CA THR A 97 -10.40 -1.19 1.59
C THR A 97 -11.09 -2.23 0.71
N VAL A 98 -12.03 -2.99 1.28
CA VAL A 98 -12.76 -4.05 0.57
C VAL A 98 -13.64 -3.47 -0.54
N HIS A 99 -14.33 -2.35 -0.28
CA HIS A 99 -15.12 -1.67 -1.30
C HIS A 99 -14.23 -1.17 -2.45
N PHE A 100 -13.15 -0.47 -2.12
CA PHE A 100 -12.22 0.05 -3.13
C PHE A 100 -11.56 -1.08 -3.95
N ALA A 101 -11.17 -2.17 -3.28
CA ALA A 101 -10.63 -3.37 -3.94
C ALA A 101 -11.62 -3.96 -4.95
N LYS A 102 -12.92 -4.03 -4.62
CA LYS A 102 -13.96 -4.46 -5.56
C LYS A 102 -14.06 -3.52 -6.77
N ALA A 103 -14.01 -2.21 -6.56
CA ALA A 103 -14.10 -1.23 -7.64
C ALA A 103 -12.94 -1.39 -8.64
N VAL A 104 -11.69 -1.45 -8.15
CA VAL A 104 -10.53 -1.61 -9.03
C VAL A 104 -10.46 -2.99 -9.68
N LEU A 105 -10.90 -4.05 -8.99
CA LEU A 105 -10.96 -5.39 -9.56
C LEU A 105 -12.00 -5.49 -10.67
N HIS A 106 -13.18 -4.89 -10.48
CA HIS A 106 -14.25 -4.88 -11.49
C HIS A 106 -13.77 -4.30 -12.82
N GLN A 107 -12.99 -3.21 -12.75
CA GLN A 107 -12.44 -2.55 -13.92
C GLN A 107 -11.16 -3.22 -14.48
N ASN A 108 -10.49 -4.06 -13.69
CA ASN A 108 -9.20 -4.65 -14.03
C ASN A 108 -9.06 -6.10 -13.50
N PRO A 109 -9.68 -7.11 -14.14
CA PRO A 109 -9.63 -8.50 -13.67
C PRO A 109 -8.22 -9.10 -13.56
N GLY A 110 -7.26 -8.59 -14.33
CA GLY A 110 -5.85 -9.04 -14.30
C GLY A 110 -4.95 -8.30 -13.31
N MET A 111 -5.51 -7.45 -12.44
CA MET A 111 -4.76 -6.55 -11.56
C MET A 111 -4.06 -7.31 -10.42
N VAL A 112 -2.88 -6.82 -10.03
CA VAL A 112 -2.24 -7.15 -8.76
C VAL A 112 -2.61 -6.13 -7.69
N PHE A 113 -3.10 -6.57 -6.55
CA PHE A 113 -3.46 -5.71 -5.43
C PHE A 113 -2.47 -5.88 -4.28
N THR A 114 -1.87 -4.79 -3.82
CA THR A 114 -1.03 -4.80 -2.61
C THR A 114 -1.68 -3.98 -1.51
N TYR A 115 -1.66 -4.50 -0.28
CA TYR A 115 -2.22 -3.84 0.90
C TYR A 115 -1.17 -3.66 1.98
N VAL A 116 -0.99 -2.42 2.47
CA VAL A 116 -0.11 -2.16 3.61
C VAL A 116 -0.88 -2.36 4.92
N SER A 117 -0.66 -3.49 5.57
CA SER A 117 -1.25 -3.78 6.88
C SER A 117 -0.31 -3.32 8.00
N GLY A 118 0.68 -4.12 8.37
CA GLY A 118 1.65 -3.85 9.42
C GLY A 118 2.12 -5.11 10.12
N SER A 119 3.34 -5.08 10.68
CA SER A 119 3.87 -6.17 11.51
C SER A 119 2.90 -6.51 12.65
N HIS A 120 2.77 -7.79 13.00
CA HIS A 120 1.87 -8.32 14.04
C HIS A 120 0.38 -8.25 13.71
N THR A 121 0.00 -8.06 12.44
CA THR A 121 -1.37 -8.29 11.98
C THR A 121 -1.79 -9.74 12.28
N ASP A 122 -3.02 -9.92 12.74
CA ASP A 122 -3.51 -11.20 13.25
C ASP A 122 -4.46 -11.88 12.25
N SER A 123 -3.93 -12.81 11.45
CA SER A 123 -4.70 -13.56 10.46
C SER A 123 -5.71 -14.53 11.07
N THR A 124 -5.65 -14.85 12.37
CA THR A 124 -6.66 -15.72 13.00
C THR A 124 -7.94 -14.99 13.35
N GLU A 125 -7.91 -13.65 13.31
CA GLU A 125 -9.04 -12.77 13.64
C GLU A 125 -9.58 -12.97 15.07
N SER A 126 -8.79 -13.57 15.97
CA SER A 126 -9.25 -14.01 17.30
C SER A 126 -8.40 -13.52 18.46
N GLY A 127 -7.28 -12.84 18.19
CA GLY A 127 -6.41 -12.26 19.20
C GLY A 127 -7.05 -11.09 19.96
N LYS A 128 -6.42 -10.64 21.05
CA LYS A 128 -6.97 -9.57 21.91
C LYS A 128 -6.85 -8.16 21.31
N THR A 129 -5.94 -7.96 20.36
CA THR A 129 -5.62 -6.65 19.80
C THR A 129 -6.52 -6.30 18.62
N MET A 130 -7.42 -5.33 18.81
CA MET A 130 -8.46 -4.95 17.82
C MET A 130 -7.91 -4.62 16.44
N TRP A 131 -6.94 -3.71 16.35
CA TRP A 131 -6.43 -3.27 15.06
C TRP A 131 -5.80 -4.42 14.27
N ALA A 132 -5.18 -5.39 14.97
CA ALA A 132 -4.51 -6.53 14.37
C ALA A 132 -5.53 -7.51 13.80
N ARG A 133 -6.64 -7.76 14.50
CA ARG A 133 -7.75 -8.57 13.98
C ARG A 133 -8.42 -7.91 12.78
N VAL A 134 -8.74 -6.62 12.86
CA VAL A 134 -9.41 -5.89 11.75
C VAL A 134 -8.55 -5.92 10.49
N LYS A 135 -7.23 -5.66 10.61
CA LYS A 135 -6.32 -5.79 9.48
C LYS A 135 -6.21 -7.23 8.99
N GLY A 136 -6.16 -8.22 9.87
CA GLY A 136 -6.09 -9.63 9.49
C GLY A 136 -7.32 -10.09 8.72
N LYS A 137 -8.50 -9.64 9.14
CA LYS A 137 -9.75 -9.81 8.39
C LYS A 137 -9.66 -9.17 7.00
N THR A 138 -9.11 -7.97 6.88
CA THR A 138 -8.88 -7.33 5.57
C THR A 138 -7.95 -8.17 4.70
N GLU A 139 -6.81 -8.64 5.22
CA GLU A 139 -5.87 -9.49 4.49
C GLU A 139 -6.53 -10.78 3.99
N ASN A 140 -7.30 -11.44 4.86
CA ASN A 140 -8.00 -12.69 4.56
C ASN A 140 -9.07 -12.49 3.48
N THR A 141 -9.79 -11.37 3.51
CA THR A 141 -10.78 -11.02 2.49
C THR A 141 -10.12 -10.69 1.16
N LEU A 142 -9.07 -9.87 1.13
CA LEU A 142 -8.34 -9.52 -0.09
C LEU A 142 -7.72 -10.75 -0.76
N LYS A 143 -7.17 -11.68 0.04
CA LYS A 143 -6.60 -12.94 -0.46
C LYS A 143 -7.62 -13.81 -1.20
N LYS A 144 -8.91 -13.71 -0.86
CA LYS A 144 -10.00 -14.48 -1.47
C LYS A 144 -10.58 -13.81 -2.71
N MET A 145 -10.19 -12.57 -3.01
CA MET A 145 -10.63 -11.88 -4.22
C MET A 145 -9.85 -12.37 -5.44
N ASP A 146 -10.48 -12.35 -6.60
CA ASP A 146 -9.96 -12.91 -7.85
C ASP A 146 -8.96 -11.97 -8.56
N PHE A 147 -8.02 -11.40 -7.79
CA PHE A 147 -6.89 -10.67 -8.34
C PHE A 147 -5.87 -11.66 -8.93
N LYS A 148 -5.13 -11.22 -9.96
CA LYS A 148 -3.95 -11.97 -10.45
C LYS A 148 -2.95 -12.26 -9.32
N GLY A 149 -2.84 -11.33 -8.37
CA GLY A 149 -2.12 -11.53 -7.11
C GLY A 149 -2.58 -10.54 -6.05
N ALA A 150 -2.77 -11.02 -4.82
CA ALA A 150 -3.11 -10.20 -3.66
C ALA A 150 -2.01 -10.33 -2.60
N TYR A 151 -1.28 -9.24 -2.34
CA TYR A 151 -0.11 -9.24 -1.47
C TYR A 151 -0.28 -8.27 -0.28
N ASN A 152 -0.28 -8.81 0.92
CA ASN A 152 -0.41 -8.11 2.18
C ASN A 152 0.98 -7.86 2.76
N PHE A 153 1.41 -6.60 2.74
CA PHE A 153 2.70 -6.16 3.22
C PHE A 153 2.61 -5.83 4.71
N ARG A 154 3.42 -6.53 5.51
CA ARG A 154 3.53 -6.32 6.96
C ARG A 154 4.86 -5.64 7.31
N PRO A 155 5.02 -4.34 6.98
CA PRO A 155 6.25 -3.65 7.32
C PRO A 155 6.41 -3.52 8.84
N GLY A 156 7.65 -3.55 9.28
CA GLY A 156 8.05 -3.12 10.62
C GLY A 156 8.40 -1.64 10.62
N PHE A 157 9.58 -1.31 11.13
CA PHE A 157 10.07 0.07 11.10
C PHE A 157 10.36 0.51 9.65
N MET A 158 9.84 1.66 9.23
CA MET A 158 10.09 2.20 7.89
C MET A 158 10.93 3.47 7.97
N LYS A 159 12.13 3.43 7.38
CA LYS A 159 12.99 4.59 7.20
C LYS A 159 12.49 5.41 6.01
N PRO A 160 12.19 6.71 6.20
CA PRO A 160 11.89 7.62 5.10
C PRO A 160 13.04 7.73 4.11
N VAL A 161 12.71 8.16 2.90
CA VAL A 161 13.65 8.42 1.83
C VAL A 161 13.89 9.92 1.69
N ASP A 162 15.02 10.28 1.06
CA ASP A 162 15.38 11.68 0.87
C ASP A 162 14.32 12.38 0.01
N GLY A 163 13.95 13.60 0.40
CA GLY A 163 12.91 14.38 -0.28
C GLY A 163 11.47 14.11 0.16
N GLN A 164 11.22 13.19 1.11
CA GLN A 164 9.89 13.04 1.70
C GLN A 164 9.54 14.21 2.63
N VAL A 165 8.33 14.74 2.48
CA VAL A 165 7.82 15.84 3.30
C VAL A 165 6.81 15.40 4.35
N ASN A 166 6.13 14.26 4.17
CA ASN A 166 5.09 13.76 5.07
C ASN A 166 5.64 12.84 6.18
N VAL A 167 6.83 13.17 6.69
CA VAL A 167 7.42 12.49 7.84
C VAL A 167 7.01 13.25 9.11
N LYS A 168 6.09 12.67 9.90
CA LYS A 168 5.62 13.35 11.12
C LYS A 168 6.80 13.60 12.07
N TRP A 169 6.91 14.83 12.56
CA TRP A 169 8.08 15.34 13.29
C TRP A 169 8.46 14.51 14.53
N PHE A 170 7.48 13.92 15.22
CA PHE A 170 7.70 13.12 16.42
C PHE A 170 8.33 11.74 16.15
N PHE A 171 8.33 11.25 14.90
CA PHE A 171 9.07 10.03 14.55
C PHE A 171 10.57 10.28 14.29
N LYS A 172 10.98 11.54 14.03
CA LYS A 172 12.36 11.88 13.61
C LYS A 172 13.48 11.39 14.54
N PRO A 173 13.39 11.47 15.89
CA PRO A 173 14.47 10.98 16.75
C PRO A 173 14.60 9.43 16.74
N PHE A 174 13.50 8.70 16.53
CA PHE A 174 13.51 7.23 16.46
C PHE A 174 13.95 6.71 15.08
N ILE A 175 13.77 7.50 14.02
CA ILE A 175 14.14 7.16 12.63
C ILE A 175 15.65 6.99 12.42
N TRP A 176 16.48 7.74 13.14
CA TRP A 176 17.93 7.68 12.94
C TRP A 176 18.60 6.51 13.69
N LEU A 177 18.15 6.16 14.91
CA LEU A 177 18.76 5.11 15.72
C LEU A 177 18.38 3.68 15.27
N PHE A 178 17.11 3.43 14.99
CA PHE A 178 16.57 2.06 14.91
C PHE A 178 16.99 1.22 13.68
N PRO A 179 17.13 1.77 12.46
CA PRO A 179 17.51 0.97 11.29
C PRO A 179 18.94 0.42 11.37
N VAL A 180 19.84 1.14 12.04
CA VAL A 180 21.24 0.75 12.21
C VAL A 180 21.37 -0.32 13.30
N LEU A 181 20.57 -0.22 14.37
CA LEU A 181 20.61 -1.14 15.50
C LEU A 181 19.83 -2.45 15.25
N LEU A 182 18.77 -2.42 14.44
CA LEU A 182 17.89 -3.58 14.17
C LEU A 182 17.57 -3.73 12.67
N PRO A 183 18.59 -3.95 11.81
CA PRO A 183 18.41 -3.99 10.37
C PRO A 183 17.47 -5.12 9.90
N SER A 184 17.34 -6.20 10.67
CA SER A 184 16.39 -7.29 10.38
C SER A 184 14.92 -6.94 10.64
N LYS A 185 14.65 -5.82 11.32
CA LYS A 185 13.32 -5.33 11.69
C LYS A 185 12.92 -4.01 10.99
N SER A 186 13.77 -3.50 10.09
CA SER A 186 13.54 -2.25 9.39
C SER A 186 13.56 -2.41 7.87
N LEU A 187 12.79 -1.56 7.20
CA LEU A 187 12.73 -1.38 5.75
C LEU A 187 12.95 0.10 5.43
N THR A 188 13.46 0.41 4.25
CA THR A 188 13.34 1.73 3.63
C THR A 188 12.04 1.79 2.83
N LEU A 189 11.47 2.97 2.64
CA LEU A 189 10.29 3.10 1.77
C LEU A 189 10.60 2.81 0.30
N HIS A 190 11.85 3.00 -0.12
CA HIS A 190 12.37 2.51 -1.40
C HIS A 190 12.28 0.98 -1.52
N GLU A 191 12.68 0.22 -0.50
CA GLU A 191 12.53 -1.25 -0.51
C GLU A 191 11.04 -1.66 -0.57
N VAL A 192 10.16 -0.96 0.15
CA VAL A 192 8.72 -1.24 0.09
C VAL A 192 8.17 -0.99 -1.32
N GLY A 193 8.48 0.16 -1.92
CA GLY A 193 8.04 0.49 -3.28
C GLY A 193 8.58 -0.47 -4.34
N ARG A 194 9.88 -0.83 -4.29
CA ARG A 194 10.46 -1.82 -5.21
C ARG A 194 9.83 -3.19 -5.07
N ALA A 195 9.63 -3.65 -3.84
CA ALA A 195 8.97 -4.92 -3.60
C ALA A 195 7.54 -4.93 -4.15
N MET A 196 6.79 -3.83 -4.04
CA MET A 196 5.46 -3.71 -4.66
C MET A 196 5.54 -3.80 -6.19
N ILE A 197 6.47 -3.09 -6.83
CA ILE A 197 6.68 -3.15 -8.29
C ILE A 197 7.05 -4.58 -8.73
N HIS A 198 8.00 -5.20 -8.04
CA HIS A 198 8.40 -6.57 -8.32
C HIS A 198 7.25 -7.57 -8.07
N ALA A 199 6.40 -7.37 -7.05
CA ALA A 199 5.22 -8.20 -6.85
C ALA A 199 4.29 -8.23 -8.08
N VAL A 200 4.19 -7.11 -8.81
CA VAL A 200 3.40 -7.03 -10.05
C VAL A 200 4.06 -7.80 -11.20
N GLN A 201 5.39 -7.69 -11.31
CA GLN A 201 6.15 -8.22 -12.45
C GLN A 201 6.45 -9.72 -12.33
N GLN A 202 6.85 -10.18 -11.16
CA GLN A 202 7.31 -11.55 -10.91
C GLN A 202 6.41 -12.33 -9.95
N GLY A 203 5.50 -11.66 -9.24
CA GLY A 203 4.70 -12.28 -8.19
C GLY A 203 5.52 -12.64 -6.95
N TYR A 204 4.86 -13.32 -6.00
CA TYR A 204 5.50 -13.91 -4.83
C TYR A 204 4.76 -15.19 -4.39
N PRO A 205 5.45 -16.21 -3.82
CA PRO A 205 4.81 -17.49 -3.46
C PRO A 205 3.75 -17.39 -2.36
N THR A 206 3.81 -16.37 -1.52
CA THR A 206 2.88 -16.15 -0.42
C THR A 206 2.12 -14.84 -0.59
N SER A 207 0.88 -14.82 -0.09
CA SER A 207 0.05 -13.60 -0.06
C SER A 207 0.41 -12.68 1.10
N VAL A 208 1.00 -13.19 2.18
CA VAL A 208 1.48 -12.37 3.30
C VAL A 208 2.99 -12.24 3.20
N LEU A 209 3.48 -11.00 3.20
CA LEU A 209 4.90 -10.66 3.10
C LEU A 209 5.35 -9.99 4.39
N GLU A 210 6.15 -10.72 5.17
CA GLU A 210 6.82 -10.18 6.34
C GLU A 210 8.07 -9.40 5.91
N ILE A 211 8.73 -8.72 6.85
CA ILE A 211 9.89 -7.85 6.57
C ILE A 211 10.96 -8.54 5.70
N ARG A 212 11.26 -9.82 5.97
CA ARG A 212 12.26 -10.59 5.21
C ARG A 212 11.82 -10.83 3.76
N ASP A 213 10.53 -11.08 3.54
CA ASP A 213 9.95 -11.29 2.22
C ASP A 213 9.97 -9.99 1.43
N ILE A 214 9.59 -8.87 2.06
CA ILE A 214 9.63 -7.54 1.42
C ILE A 214 11.06 -7.22 0.98
N LYS A 215 12.06 -7.45 1.84
CA LYS A 215 13.48 -7.24 1.46
C LYS A 215 13.94 -8.12 0.32
N ARG A 216 13.57 -9.39 0.34
CA ARG A 216 13.93 -10.34 -0.72
C ARG A 216 13.28 -9.92 -2.03
N LEU A 217 12.02 -9.51 -2.00
CA LEU A 217 11.28 -9.12 -3.18
C LEU A 217 11.74 -7.76 -3.73
N ALA A 218 12.33 -6.89 -2.91
CA ALA A 218 12.88 -5.59 -3.32
C ALA A 218 14.23 -5.67 -4.05
N GLN A 219 14.88 -6.83 -4.04
CA GLN A 219 16.14 -7.13 -4.74
C GLN A 219 15.83 -7.60 -6.17
#